data_AF-A0A3E0QDQ4-F1
#
_entry.id   AF-A0A3E0QDQ4-F1
#
_cell.length_a   1.000
_cell.length_b   1.000
_cell.length_c   1.000
_cell.angle_alpha   90.00
_cell.angle_beta   90.00
_cell.angle_gamma   90.00
#
_symmetry.space_group_name_H-M   'P 1'
#
loop_
_entity.id
_entity.type
_entity.pdbx_description
1 polymer ?
#
loop_
_entity_poly.entity_id
_entity_poly.type
_entity_poly.pdbx_seq_one_letter_code
_entity_poly.pdbx_strand_id
1 'polypeptide(L)'
;MFEDLDGFIIPKLTHKFLEWKGELKPHSYGGKPIVDYNGTPLFAEIAILQDYLHQGYDGFWIDSFSKKLRKHSLVDEKSNYKLSNLLIEKLNKFKSNGIYGGTWDLIIWNESEILFIELKRKNKDRIQNSQIEFMKAAIAHDFTTENFRILEWEFTSEINAC
;
A
#
# COMPACT_ATOMS: atom_id res chain seq x y z
N MET A 1 -8.37 12.87 9.09
CA MET A 1 -8.63 13.90 8.05
C MET A 1 -9.29 13.20 6.87
N PHE A 2 -9.79 13.92 5.87
CA PHE A 2 -10.37 13.32 4.66
C PHE A 2 -9.80 13.99 3.40
N GLU A 3 -9.82 13.27 2.28
CA GLU A 3 -9.49 13.76 0.94
C GLU A 3 -10.74 13.59 0.05
N ASP A 4 -11.04 14.59 -0.77
CA ASP A 4 -12.09 14.50 -1.79
C ASP A 4 -11.48 13.97 -3.09
N LEU A 5 -11.92 12.78 -3.49
CA LEU A 5 -11.56 12.15 -4.76
C LEU A 5 -12.78 12.09 -5.67
N ASP A 6 -12.99 13.15 -6.46
CA ASP A 6 -14.09 13.25 -7.44
C ASP A 6 -15.49 13.09 -6.79
N GLY A 7 -15.70 13.77 -5.66
CA GLY A 7 -16.94 13.74 -4.89
C GLY A 7 -17.03 12.60 -3.86
N PHE A 8 -16.03 11.70 -3.82
CA PHE A 8 -15.93 10.66 -2.81
C PHE A 8 -15.04 11.11 -1.65
N ILE A 9 -15.58 11.09 -0.43
CA ILE A 9 -14.85 11.46 0.79
C ILE A 9 -14.11 10.25 1.32
N ILE A 10 -12.78 10.26 1.19
CA ILE A 10 -11.92 9.14 1.58
C ILE A 10 -11.14 9.49 2.85
N PRO A 11 -11.10 8.61 3.87
CA PRO A 11 -10.29 8.86 5.05
C PRO A 11 -8.80 8.97 4.71
N LYS A 12 -8.18 10.02 5.24
CA LYS A 12 -6.75 10.33 5.10
C LYS A 12 -6.06 10.24 6.45
N LEU A 13 -5.05 9.38 6.49
CA LEU A 13 -4.16 9.13 7.61
C LEU A 13 -2.79 9.75 7.32
N THR A 14 -2.09 10.14 8.37
CA THR A 14 -0.72 10.63 8.28
C THR A 14 0.21 9.71 9.06
N HIS A 15 1.36 9.39 8.47
CA HIS A 15 2.38 8.57 9.13
C HIS A 15 3.76 9.23 9.04
N LYS A 16 4.57 9.09 10.09
CA LYS A 16 5.94 9.58 10.11
C LYS A 16 6.89 8.40 10.21
N PHE A 17 7.81 8.30 9.27
CA PHE A 17 8.83 7.26 9.27
C PHE A 17 10.20 7.82 9.66
N LEU A 18 11.00 7.02 10.36
CA LEU A 18 12.43 7.24 10.41
C LEU A 18 13.04 6.89 9.05
N GLU A 19 14.03 7.66 8.62
CA GLU A 19 14.80 7.34 7.42
C GLU A 19 15.88 6.31 7.77
N TRP A 20 16.02 5.26 6.96
CA TRP A 20 17.09 4.28 7.13
C TRP A 20 18.47 4.92 6.91
N LYS A 21 19.36 4.79 7.88
CA LYS A 21 20.73 5.32 7.83
C LYS A 21 21.83 4.26 7.74
N GLY A 22 21.46 2.98 7.83
CA GLY A 22 22.42 1.87 7.71
C GLY A 22 22.84 1.59 6.27
N GLU A 23 23.76 0.65 6.10
CA GLU A 23 24.18 0.21 4.77
C GLU A 23 23.06 -0.54 4.04
N LEU A 24 22.84 -0.18 2.78
CA LEU A 24 22.02 -0.98 1.88
C LEU A 24 22.95 -1.89 1.06
N LYS A 25 22.62 -3.18 0.96
CA LYS A 25 23.29 -4.08 0.01
C LYS A 25 23.14 -3.50 -1.41
N PRO A 26 24.12 -3.73 -2.31
CA PRO A 26 24.17 -3.10 -3.64
C PRO A 26 23.09 -3.63 -4.57
N HIS A 27 21.87 -3.14 -4.38
CA HIS A 27 20.82 -3.01 -5.38
C HIS A 27 20.13 -1.69 -5.06
N SER A 28 20.34 -0.67 -5.90
CA SER A 28 19.56 0.55 -5.83
C SER A 28 18.13 0.18 -6.18
N TYR A 29 17.27 0.04 -5.18
CA TYR A 29 15.86 -0.30 -5.29
C TYR A 29 15.06 0.79 -6.06
N GLY A 30 15.44 1.07 -7.30
CA GLY A 30 14.91 2.14 -8.14
C GLY A 30 15.10 3.55 -7.60
N GLY A 31 15.96 3.76 -6.59
CA GLY A 31 16.06 5.03 -5.87
C GLY A 31 14.85 5.32 -4.97
N LYS A 32 14.00 4.32 -4.71
CA LYS A 32 12.85 4.47 -3.81
C LYS A 32 13.34 4.70 -2.37
N PRO A 33 12.72 5.64 -1.62
CA PRO A 33 13.12 5.90 -0.25
C PRO A 33 12.93 4.67 0.64
N ILE A 34 13.87 4.45 1.56
CA ILE A 34 13.87 3.34 2.52
C ILE A 34 13.61 3.90 3.92
N VAL A 35 12.64 3.32 4.61
CA VAL A 35 12.30 3.63 5.99
C VAL A 35 13.02 2.69 6.94
N ASP A 36 13.32 3.18 8.14
CA ASP A 36 13.73 2.35 9.27
C ASP A 36 12.48 1.85 9.98
N TYR A 37 12.22 0.55 9.88
CA TYR A 37 11.18 -0.13 10.62
C TYR A 37 11.82 -1.03 11.67
N ASN A 38 11.92 -0.53 12.91
CA ASN A 38 12.50 -1.25 14.05
C ASN A 38 13.90 -1.84 13.78
N GLY A 39 14.79 -1.04 13.19
CA GLY A 39 16.15 -1.45 12.84
C GLY A 39 16.25 -2.26 11.55
N THR A 40 15.15 -2.38 10.80
CA THR A 40 15.09 -3.11 9.52
C THR A 40 14.77 -2.16 8.37
N PRO A 41 15.57 -2.14 7.29
CA PRO A 41 15.29 -1.32 6.12
C PRO A 41 14.12 -1.88 5.32
N LEU A 42 13.05 -1.10 5.16
CA LEU A 42 11.85 -1.48 4.38
C LEU A 42 11.40 -0.35 3.44
N PHE A 43 10.55 -0.69 2.46
CA PHE A 43 9.74 0.33 1.78
C PHE A 43 8.59 0.75 2.70
N ALA A 44 8.12 1.99 2.56
CA ALA A 44 7.00 2.51 3.35
C ALA A 44 5.75 1.61 3.25
N GLU A 45 5.46 1.07 2.06
CA GLU A 45 4.32 0.17 1.83
C GLU A 45 4.45 -1.13 2.63
N ILE A 46 5.65 -1.72 2.67
CA ILE A 46 5.89 -2.95 3.44
C ILE A 46 5.88 -2.67 4.94
N ALA A 47 6.38 -1.52 5.39
CA ALA A 47 6.33 -1.13 6.80
C ALA A 47 4.88 -1.02 7.31
N ILE A 48 4.02 -0.29 6.59
CA ILE A 48 2.58 -0.23 6.92
C ILE A 48 1.95 -1.62 6.85
N LEU A 49 2.28 -2.42 5.83
CA LEU A 49 1.76 -3.77 5.74
C LEU A 49 2.13 -4.61 6.99
N GLN A 50 3.37 -4.52 7.49
CA GLN A 50 3.76 -5.24 8.71
C GLN A 50 2.91 -4.81 9.92
N ASP A 51 2.59 -3.52 10.06
CA ASP A 51 1.72 -3.04 11.15
C ASP A 51 0.34 -3.72 11.11
N TYR A 52 -0.25 -3.87 9.93
CA TYR A 52 -1.51 -4.57 9.75
C TYR A 52 -1.39 -6.09 9.99
N LEU A 53 -0.32 -6.72 9.49
CA LEU A 53 -0.07 -8.15 9.73
C LEU A 53 0.04 -8.46 11.24
N HIS A 54 0.71 -7.59 12.01
CA HIS A 54 0.80 -7.73 13.47
C HIS A 54 -0.56 -7.57 14.19
N GLN A 55 -1.52 -6.90 13.55
CA GLN A 55 -2.89 -6.73 14.06
C GLN A 55 -3.84 -7.85 13.62
N GLY A 56 -3.33 -8.91 12.99
CA GLY A 56 -4.13 -10.07 12.56
C GLY A 56 -4.77 -9.94 11.19
N TYR A 57 -4.37 -8.93 10.40
CA TYR A 57 -4.74 -8.88 8.98
C TYR A 57 -3.79 -9.74 8.14
N ASP A 58 -4.22 -10.04 6.92
CA ASP A 58 -3.38 -10.48 5.84
C ASP A 58 -3.36 -9.41 4.73
N GLY A 59 -2.39 -9.45 3.83
CA GLY A 59 -2.25 -8.41 2.83
C GLY A 59 -1.07 -8.58 1.88
N PHE A 60 -1.09 -7.78 0.82
CA PHE A 60 0.02 -7.62 -0.12
C PHE A 60 0.22 -6.17 -0.50
N TRP A 61 1.48 -5.79 -0.71
CA TRP A 61 1.84 -4.65 -1.54
C TRP A 61 1.79 -5.06 -3.02
N ILE A 62 1.03 -4.29 -3.81
CA ILE A 62 0.93 -4.36 -5.26
C ILE A 62 2.06 -3.52 -5.86
N ASP A 63 3.22 -4.15 -6.09
CA ASP A 63 4.33 -3.51 -6.78
C ASP A 63 4.04 -3.49 -8.29
N SER A 64 3.33 -2.44 -8.70
CA SER A 64 2.91 -2.22 -10.09
C SER A 64 4.08 -2.09 -11.06
N PHE A 65 5.20 -1.52 -10.61
CA PHE A 65 6.39 -1.32 -11.41
C PHE A 65 7.07 -2.66 -11.76
N SER A 66 7.29 -3.52 -10.76
CA SER A 66 7.90 -4.83 -11.01
C SER A 66 6.90 -5.94 -11.34
N LYS A 67 5.59 -5.63 -11.32
CA LYS A 67 4.47 -6.56 -11.51
C LYS A 67 4.55 -7.74 -10.54
N LYS A 68 4.77 -7.43 -9.26
CA LYS A 68 4.91 -8.42 -8.18
C LYS A 68 3.98 -8.12 -7.03
N LEU A 69 3.62 -9.18 -6.32
CA LEU A 69 3.04 -9.09 -4.98
C LEU A 69 4.16 -9.29 -3.97
N ARG A 70 4.21 -8.40 -2.97
CA ARG A 70 5.23 -8.41 -1.93
C ARG A 70 4.59 -8.37 -0.56
N LYS A 71 5.24 -8.99 0.42
CA LYS A 71 4.68 -9.09 1.77
C LYS A 71 5.64 -8.69 2.88
N HIS A 72 6.91 -9.09 2.84
CA HIS A 72 7.76 -9.00 4.05
C HIS A 72 9.02 -8.16 3.93
N SER A 73 9.61 -8.00 2.75
CA SER A 73 10.97 -7.47 2.64
C SER A 73 11.22 -6.69 1.35
N LEU A 74 12.36 -5.98 1.32
CA LEU A 74 12.86 -5.29 0.13
C LEU A 74 13.12 -6.27 -1.04
N VAL A 75 13.68 -7.43 -0.71
CA VAL A 75 13.92 -8.54 -1.64
C VAL A 75 13.02 -9.70 -1.24
N ASP A 76 11.88 -9.80 -1.92
CA ASP A 76 10.98 -10.92 -1.72
C ASP A 76 11.45 -12.08 -2.61
N GLU A 77 12.37 -12.91 -2.08
CA GLU A 77 12.92 -14.08 -2.81
C GLU A 77 11.83 -15.12 -3.12
N LYS A 78 10.71 -15.08 -2.39
CA LYS A 78 9.52 -15.92 -2.58
C LYS A 78 8.38 -15.15 -3.24
N SER A 79 8.65 -14.36 -4.29
CA SER A 79 7.67 -13.52 -5.01
C SER A 79 6.54 -14.27 -5.75
N ASN A 80 6.22 -15.50 -5.36
CA ASN A 80 5.11 -16.30 -5.88
C ASN A 80 3.88 -16.22 -4.98
N TYR A 81 3.72 -15.12 -4.23
CA TYR A 81 2.46 -14.85 -3.57
C TYR A 81 1.36 -14.81 -4.62
N LYS A 82 0.32 -15.58 -4.39
CA LYS A 82 -0.90 -15.56 -5.18
C LYS A 82 -2.01 -15.04 -4.28
N LEU A 83 -2.74 -14.04 -4.78
CA LEU A 83 -4.04 -13.72 -4.20
C LEU A 83 -4.88 -15.00 -4.21
N SER A 84 -5.72 -15.19 -3.19
CA SER A 84 -6.69 -16.28 -3.21
C SER A 84 -7.58 -16.13 -4.46
N ASN A 85 -8.02 -17.26 -5.04
CA ASN A 85 -8.89 -17.22 -6.22
C ASN A 85 -10.13 -16.35 -5.98
N LEU A 86 -10.67 -16.37 -4.76
CA LEU A 86 -11.81 -15.54 -4.35
C LEU A 86 -11.50 -14.03 -4.44
N LEU A 87 -10.32 -13.60 -3.99
CA LEU A 87 -9.93 -12.19 -4.07
C LEU A 87 -9.63 -11.78 -5.52
N ILE A 88 -8.99 -12.66 -6.30
CA ILE A 88 -8.78 -12.44 -7.74
C ILE A 88 -10.11 -12.29 -8.46
N GLU A 89 -11.07 -13.17 -8.21
CA GLU A 89 -12.42 -13.12 -8.79
C GLU A 89 -13.11 -11.81 -8.43
N LYS A 90 -13.07 -11.40 -7.14
CA LYS A 90 -13.63 -10.11 -6.71
C LYS A 90 -13.00 -8.93 -7.44
N LEU A 91 -11.66 -8.88 -7.53
CA LEU A 91 -10.95 -7.79 -8.22
C LEU A 91 -11.20 -7.79 -9.74
N ASN A 92 -11.26 -8.98 -10.36
CA ASN A 92 -11.50 -9.11 -11.78
C ASN A 92 -12.88 -8.60 -12.21
N LYS A 93 -13.88 -8.56 -11.31
CA LYS A 93 -15.20 -8.01 -11.61
C LYS A 93 -15.14 -6.56 -12.10
N PHE A 94 -14.22 -5.77 -11.54
CA PHE A 94 -14.11 -4.34 -11.84
C PHE A 94 -12.76 -3.94 -12.43
N LYS A 95 -11.89 -4.93 -12.73
CA LYS A 95 -10.57 -4.71 -13.30
C LYS A 95 -10.14 -5.85 -14.23
N SER A 96 -10.64 -5.81 -15.47
CA SER A 96 -10.39 -6.84 -16.48
C SER A 96 -8.93 -6.89 -16.99
N ASN A 97 -8.17 -5.80 -16.89
CA ASN A 97 -6.80 -5.70 -17.41
C ASN A 97 -5.71 -6.17 -16.41
N GLY A 98 -6.11 -6.86 -15.33
CA GLY A 98 -5.21 -7.36 -14.29
C GLY A 98 -4.90 -6.35 -13.19
N ILE A 99 -4.25 -6.82 -12.13
CA ILE A 99 -4.20 -6.14 -10.82
C ILE A 99 -3.11 -5.07 -10.66
N TYR A 100 -2.22 -4.86 -11.63
CA TYR A 100 -1.03 -4.01 -11.40
C TYR A 100 -1.23 -2.54 -11.78
N GLY A 101 -2.03 -2.21 -12.79
CA GLY A 101 -2.17 -0.82 -13.26
C GLY A 101 -3.22 -0.04 -12.49
N GLY A 102 -2.82 0.96 -11.67
CA GLY A 102 -3.75 1.85 -10.96
C GLY A 102 -4.50 1.23 -9.77
N THR A 103 -4.22 -0.03 -9.43
CA THR A 103 -4.65 -0.59 -8.13
C THR A 103 -3.88 0.12 -7.04
N TRP A 104 -4.53 0.32 -5.90
CA TRP A 104 -3.91 0.97 -4.77
C TRP A 104 -2.78 0.13 -4.19
N ASP A 105 -1.80 0.78 -3.58
CA ASP A 105 -0.55 0.13 -3.16
C ASP A 105 -0.80 -1.11 -2.30
N LEU A 106 -1.64 -1.04 -1.27
CA LEU A 106 -1.93 -2.19 -0.40
C LEU A 106 -3.34 -2.71 -0.62
N ILE A 107 -3.45 -4.04 -0.67
CA ILE A 107 -4.70 -4.76 -0.46
C ILE A 107 -4.53 -5.55 0.83
N ILE A 108 -5.33 -5.21 1.83
CA ILE A 108 -5.28 -5.78 3.18
C ILE A 108 -6.66 -6.36 3.47
N TRP A 109 -6.74 -7.50 4.15
CA TRP A 109 -8.01 -8.11 4.51
C TRP A 109 -7.91 -8.90 5.81
N ASN A 110 -9.06 -9.13 6.41
CA ASN A 110 -9.24 -10.11 7.48
C ASN A 110 -10.57 -10.85 7.21
N GLU A 111 -11.15 -11.48 8.23
CA GLU A 111 -12.43 -12.19 8.08
C GLU A 111 -13.62 -11.26 7.82
N SER A 112 -13.57 -10.01 8.26
CA SER A 112 -14.69 -9.06 8.21
C SER A 112 -14.63 -8.08 7.05
N GLU A 113 -13.43 -7.72 6.58
CA GLU A 113 -13.29 -6.60 5.64
C GLU A 113 -12.09 -6.74 4.70
N ILE A 114 -12.13 -5.93 3.65
CA ILE A 114 -11.02 -5.68 2.72
C ILE A 114 -10.79 -4.17 2.70
N LEU A 115 -9.52 -3.78 2.80
CA LEU A 115 -9.03 -2.42 2.75
C LEU A 115 -8.07 -2.25 1.56
N PHE A 116 -8.25 -1.15 0.84
CA PHE A 116 -7.35 -0.64 -0.17
C PHE A 116 -6.65 0.60 0.40
N ILE A 117 -5.32 0.59 0.44
CA ILE A 117 -4.54 1.70 0.99
C ILE A 117 -3.58 2.22 -0.07
N GLU A 118 -3.69 3.51 -0.39
CA GLU A 118 -2.80 4.20 -1.30
C GLU A 118 -1.81 5.04 -0.50
N LEU A 119 -0.52 4.79 -0.69
CA LEU A 119 0.53 5.50 0.00
C LEU A 119 1.04 6.66 -0.84
N LYS A 120 1.15 7.84 -0.23
CA LYS A 120 1.70 9.03 -0.89
C LYS A 120 2.75 9.67 -0.01
N ARG A 121 3.95 9.89 -0.53
CA ARG A 121 4.92 10.70 0.18
C ARG A 121 4.51 12.17 0.08
N LYS A 122 4.32 12.80 1.23
CA LYS A 122 3.91 14.19 1.38
C LYS A 122 4.78 15.11 0.51
N ASN A 123 4.13 16.01 -0.23
CA ASN A 123 4.75 16.97 -1.15
C ASN A 123 5.59 16.37 -2.30
N LYS A 124 5.58 15.04 -2.49
CA LYS A 124 6.32 14.36 -3.56
C LYS A 124 5.38 13.63 -4.51
N ASP A 125 4.37 12.97 -3.96
CA ASP A 125 3.40 12.20 -4.71
C ASP A 125 2.01 12.84 -4.66
N ARG A 126 1.18 12.49 -5.65
CA ARG A 126 -0.23 12.88 -5.72
C ARG A 126 -1.05 11.68 -6.19
N ILE A 127 -2.33 11.66 -5.86
CA ILE A 127 -3.27 10.67 -6.40
C ILE A 127 -3.37 10.84 -7.92
N GLN A 128 -3.31 9.72 -8.64
CA GLN A 128 -3.42 9.69 -10.10
C GLN A 128 -4.84 9.35 -10.53
N ASN A 129 -5.24 9.79 -11.72
CA ASN A 129 -6.58 9.51 -12.25
C ASN A 129 -6.87 8.00 -12.34
N SER A 130 -5.88 7.19 -12.71
CA SER A 130 -6.01 5.71 -12.75
C SER A 130 -6.37 5.09 -11.40
N GLN A 131 -5.95 5.72 -10.30
CA GLN A 131 -6.24 5.29 -8.92
C GLN A 131 -7.66 5.69 -8.51
N ILE A 132 -8.12 6.85 -8.97
CA ILE A 132 -9.52 7.30 -8.81
C ILE A 132 -10.45 6.38 -9.60
N GLU A 133 -10.12 6.05 -10.85
CA GLU A 133 -10.93 5.16 -11.68
C GLU A 133 -10.99 3.74 -11.11
N PHE A 134 -9.90 3.24 -10.52
CA PHE A 134 -9.93 1.97 -9.79
C PHE A 134 -10.90 2.02 -8.60
N MET A 135 -10.84 3.08 -7.78
CA MET A 135 -11.73 3.25 -6.63
C MET A 135 -13.20 3.32 -7.07
N LYS A 136 -13.52 4.13 -8.09
CA LYS A 136 -14.89 4.21 -8.63
C LYS A 136 -15.40 2.87 -9.13
N ALA A 137 -14.57 2.14 -9.86
CA ALA A 137 -14.92 0.82 -10.38
C ALA A 137 -15.20 -0.17 -9.24
N ALA A 138 -14.39 -0.15 -8.18
CA ALA A 138 -14.61 -0.96 -7.00
C ALA A 138 -15.90 -0.58 -6.26
N ILE A 139 -16.17 0.72 -6.06
CA ILE A 139 -17.38 1.20 -5.39
C ILE A 139 -18.64 0.80 -6.17
N ALA A 140 -18.58 0.79 -7.51
CA ALA A 140 -19.65 0.28 -8.35
C ALA A 140 -19.90 -1.24 -8.20
N HIS A 141 -18.99 -1.97 -7.53
CA HIS A 141 -19.01 -3.42 -7.34
C HIS A 141 -18.88 -3.79 -5.85
N ASP A 142 -19.83 -3.31 -5.04
CA ASP A 142 -20.07 -3.70 -3.65
C ASP A 142 -19.05 -3.20 -2.60
N PHE A 143 -18.09 -2.35 -3.00
CA PHE A 143 -17.24 -1.65 -2.04
C PHE A 143 -17.81 -0.27 -1.68
N THR A 144 -17.39 0.27 -0.55
CA THR A 144 -17.75 1.60 -0.07
C THR A 144 -16.51 2.45 0.15
N THR A 145 -16.66 3.76 0.38
CA THR A 145 -15.55 4.63 0.74
C THR A 145 -14.83 4.18 2.01
N GLU A 146 -15.51 3.43 2.90
CA GLU A 146 -14.91 2.85 4.09
C GLU A 146 -13.91 1.73 3.80
N ASN A 147 -13.89 1.18 2.58
CA ASN A 147 -12.87 0.22 2.16
C ASN A 147 -11.58 0.90 1.68
N PHE A 148 -11.53 2.24 1.59
CA PHE A 148 -10.40 2.97 1.00
C PHE A 148 -9.73 3.88 2.02
N ARG A 149 -8.39 3.93 2.04
CA ARG A 149 -7.62 4.85 2.88
C ARG A 149 -6.48 5.48 2.09
N ILE A 150 -6.30 6.79 2.19
CA ILE A 150 -5.04 7.43 1.78
C ILE A 150 -4.14 7.52 2.99
N LEU A 151 -2.91 7.02 2.85
CA LEU A 151 -1.87 7.19 3.85
C LEU A 151 -0.79 8.12 3.30
N GLU A 152 -0.82 9.35 3.77
CA GLU A 152 0.23 10.33 3.47
C GLU A 152 1.36 10.19 4.47
N TRP A 153 2.60 10.08 3.99
CA TRP A 153 3.75 9.90 4.88
C TRP A 153 4.90 10.86 4.61
N GLU A 154 5.68 11.14 5.64
CA GLU A 154 6.91 11.92 5.56
C GLU A 154 8.00 11.32 6.45
N PHE A 155 9.26 11.71 6.20
CA PHE A 155 10.34 11.38 7.13
C PHE A 155 10.30 12.30 8.34
N THR A 156 10.65 11.75 9.50
CA THR A 156 10.86 12.50 10.74
C THR A 156 12.28 12.31 11.25
N SER A 157 12.76 13.32 11.97
CA SER A 157 14.02 13.28 12.73
C SER A 157 13.84 12.82 14.18
N GLU A 158 12.59 12.66 14.64
CA GLU A 158 12.26 12.26 16.01
C GLU A 158 12.27 10.74 16.11
N ILE A 159 13.15 10.19 16.96
CA ILE A 159 13.09 8.79 17.36
C ILE A 159 11.89 8.67 18.29
N ASN A 160 10.88 7.89 17.92
CA ASN A 160 9.81 7.55 18.85
C ASN A 160 10.45 6.79 20.02
N ALA A 161 10.53 7.43 21.18
CA ALA A 161 10.81 6.72 22.42
C ALA A 161 9.66 5.74 22.66
N CYS A 162 10.00 4.46 22.77
CA CYS A 162 9.06 3.37 23.05
C CYS A 162 8.20 3.64 24.28
#